data_AF-A0A075H1I7-F1
#
_entry.id   AF-A0A075H1I7-F1
#
_cell.length_a   1.000
_cell.length_b   1.000
_cell.length_c   1.000
_cell.angle_alpha   90.00
_cell.angle_beta   90.00
_cell.angle_gamma   90.00
#
_symmetry.space_group_name_H-M   'P 1'
#
loop_
_entity.id
_entity.type
_entity.pdbx_description
1 polymer ?
#
loop_
_entity_poly.entity_id
_entity_poly.type
_entity_poly.pdbx_seq_one_letter_code
_entity_poly.pdbx_strand_id
1 'polypeptide(L)' 'MTEISCPYCESKFQDKEELSSHIDKLHIGPGLLEGDSRKF' A
#
# COMPACT_ATOMS: atom_id res chain seq x y z
N MET A 1 -20.15 4.04 -8.44
CA MET A 1 -18.88 4.68 -8.03
C MET A 1 -18.40 3.88 -6.83
N THR A 2 -17.41 3.02 -7.01
CA THR A 2 -16.86 2.18 -5.93
C THR A 2 -15.75 2.97 -5.25
N GLU A 3 -16.07 3.62 -4.15
CA GLU A 3 -15.10 4.30 -3.29
C GLU A 3 -14.27 3.25 -2.54
N ILE A 4 -12.95 3.39 -2.49
CA ILE A 4 -12.06 2.42 -1.85
C ILE A 4 -11.61 3.01 -0.52
N SER A 5 -11.89 2.35 0.59
CA SER A 5 -11.50 2.80 1.93
C SER A 5 -10.35 1.98 2.50
N CYS A 6 -9.37 2.64 3.11
CA CYS A 6 -8.25 1.98 3.77
C CYS A 6 -8.73 1.28 5.06
N PRO A 7 -8.43 -0.02 5.25
CA PRO A 7 -8.88 -0.76 6.44
C PRO A 7 -8.09 -0.42 7.71
N TYR A 8 -6.99 0.32 7.61
CA TYR A 8 -6.12 0.66 8.74
C TYR A 8 -6.42 2.03 9.35
N CYS A 9 -6.91 2.97 8.55
CA CYS A 9 -7.17 4.35 8.98
C CYS A 9 -8.41 4.98 8.33
N GLU A 10 -9.23 4.18 7.65
CA GLU A 10 -10.53 4.57 7.06
C GLU A 10 -10.46 5.71 6.05
N SER A 11 -9.27 5.99 5.50
CA SER A 11 -9.09 6.99 4.44
C SER A 11 -9.76 6.54 3.14
N LYS A 12 -10.51 7.43 2.49
CA LYS A 12 -11.19 7.17 1.22
C LYS A 12 -10.30 7.54 0.02
N PHE A 13 -10.25 6.65 -0.95
CA PHE A 13 -9.50 6.76 -2.19
C PHE A 13 -10.39 6.49 -3.39
N GLN A 14 -10.03 7.11 -4.50
CA GLN A 14 -10.75 6.98 -5.76
C GLN A 14 -10.25 5.77 -6.58
N ASP A 15 -8.99 5.40 -6.38
CA ASP A 15 -8.30 4.37 -7.14
C ASP A 15 -7.43 3.47 -6.24
N LYS A 16 -7.20 2.25 -6.74
CA LYS A 16 -6.39 1.25 -6.02
C LYS A 16 -4.92 1.67 -5.91
N GLU A 17 -4.40 2.41 -6.88
CA GLU A 17 -3.01 2.91 -6.87
C GLU A 17 -2.77 3.86 -5.70
N GLU A 18 -3.69 4.80 -5.50
CA GLU A 18 -3.65 5.74 -4.39
C GLU A 18 -3.74 5.01 -3.04
N LEU A 19 -4.66 4.05 -2.91
CA LEU A 19 -4.74 3.20 -1.72
C LEU A 19 -3.44 2.42 -1.50
N SER A 20 -2.86 1.84 -2.55
CA SER A 20 -1.65 1.01 -2.44
C SER A 20 -0.44 1.83 -1.98
N SER A 21 -0.24 3.01 -2.59
CA SER A 21 0.82 3.95 -2.20
C SER A 21 0.62 4.46 -0.78
N HIS A 22 -0.63 4.71 -0.38
CA HIS A 22 -0.98 5.11 0.98
C HIS A 22 -0.66 4.01 2.00
N ILE A 23 -1.06 2.76 1.76
CA ILE A 23 -0.78 1.64 2.67
C ILE A 23 0.73 1.41 2.75
N ASP A 24 1.44 1.47 1.63
CA ASP A 24 2.90 1.29 1.59
C ASP A 24 3.61 2.35 2.45
N LYS A 25 3.26 3.62 2.25
CA LYS A 25 3.92 4.73 2.96
C LYS A 25 3.52 4.86 4.43
N LEU A 26 2.24 4.65 4.78
CA LEU A 26 1.73 4.92 6.13
C LEU A 26 1.63 3.68 7.02
N HIS A 27 1.50 2.49 6.45
CA HIS A 27 1.22 1.26 7.21
C HIS A 27 2.28 0.17 7.04
N ILE A 28 2.80 -0.05 5.83
CA ILE A 28 3.82 -1.08 5.57
C ILE A 28 5.24 -0.58 5.90
N GLY A 29 5.51 0.72 5.66
CA GLY A 29 6.85 1.30 5.75
C GLY A 29 7.79 0.76 4.65
N PRO A 30 8.90 1.46 4.32
CA PRO A 30 9.76 1.14 3.19
C PRO A 30 10.51 -0.22 3.26
N GLY A 31 10.18 -1.10 4.20
CA GLY A 31 10.97 -2.30 4.52
C GLY A 31 10.63 -3.58 3.76
N LEU A 32 9.64 -3.61 2.84
CA LEU A 32 9.22 -4.88 2.21
C LEU A 32 9.68 -5.09 0.75
N LEU A 33 10.27 -4.09 0.10
CA LEU A 33 10.77 -4.21 -1.28
C LEU A 33 12.29 -4.32 -1.38
N GLU A 34 12.98 -4.54 -0.26
CA GLU A 34 14.41 -4.86 -0.23
C GLU A 34 14.61 -6.33 0.13
N GLY A 35 14.67 -7.19 -0.90
CA GLY A 35 15.36 -8.47 -0.79
C GLY A 35 14.48 -9.71 -0.90
N ASP A 36 14.40 -10.24 -2.12
CA ASP A 36 14.84 -11.63 -2.33
C ASP A 36 15.36 -11.75 -3.77
N SER A 37 16.54 -11.17 -4.02
CA SER A 37 17.41 -11.62 -5.09
C SER A 37 18.22 -12.80 -4.57
N ARG A 38 17.58 -13.96 -4.36
CA ARG A 38 18.29 -15.24 -4.27
C ARG A 38 19.03 -15.46 -5.60
N LYS A 39 20.27 -15.00 -5.62
CA LYS A 39 21.30 -15.44 -6.56
C LYS A 39 21.65 -16.87 -6.15
N PHE A 40 21.21 -17.84 -6.93
CA PHE A 40 21.80 -19.18 -6.99
C PHE A 40 22.63 -19.27 -8.27
#